data_AF-A0A1E7Q8A1-F1
#
_entry.id   AF-A0A1E7Q8A1-F1
#
_cell.length_a   1.000
_cell.length_b   1.000
_cell.length_c   1.000
_cell.angle_alpha   90.00
_cell.angle_beta   90.00
_cell.angle_gamma   90.00
#
_symmetry.space_group_name_H-M   'P 1'
#
loop_
_entity.id
_entity.type
_entity.pdbx_description
1 polymer ?
#
loop_
_entity_poly.entity_id
_entity_poly.type
_entity_poly.pdbx_seq_one_letter_code
_entity_poly.pdbx_strand_id
1 'polypeptide(L)'
;MKNEFYYKNYPWMNADQLECFELLCDIHGGGNHLFGKIHPCGESGIYINSTCTHYMSTFDYSNLTRAVVLAHDRMIRFEIEPSGPRMLKLIAHKRHSRDGRMHERHPTIEDAITDIRNNHGEVTA
;
A
#
# COMPACT_ATOMS: atom_id res chain seq x y z
N MET A 1 8.88 2.03 -17.41
CA MET A 1 7.98 1.50 -16.34
C MET A 1 6.54 1.62 -16.79
N LYS A 2 5.61 0.81 -16.28
CA LYS A 2 4.22 0.72 -16.81
C LYS A 2 3.43 2.02 -16.68
N ASN A 3 3.70 2.84 -15.65
CA ASN A 3 2.92 4.05 -15.35
C ASN A 3 3.70 5.37 -15.53
N GLU A 4 4.71 5.40 -16.42
CA GLU A 4 5.59 6.55 -16.66
C GLU A 4 4.87 7.86 -17.00
N PHE A 5 3.78 7.75 -17.77
CA PHE A 5 2.97 8.91 -18.11
C PHE A 5 2.46 9.69 -16.88
N TYR A 6 2.20 8.99 -15.77
CA TYR A 6 1.59 9.55 -14.57
C TYR A 6 2.62 10.14 -13.60
N TYR A 7 3.72 9.44 -13.34
CA TYR A 7 4.70 9.90 -12.34
C TYR A 7 5.63 11.01 -12.85
N LYS A 8 5.78 11.19 -14.16
CA LYS A 8 6.65 12.24 -14.74
C LYS A 8 6.33 13.66 -14.26
N ASN A 9 5.11 13.89 -13.76
CA ASN A 9 4.67 15.18 -13.22
C ASN A 9 5.11 15.41 -11.76
N TYR A 10 5.82 14.46 -11.17
CA TYR A 10 6.26 14.48 -9.77
C TYR A 10 7.79 14.34 -9.71
N PRO A 11 8.55 15.40 -10.07
CA PRO A 11 10.02 15.34 -10.17
C PRO A 11 10.73 15.09 -8.84
N TRP A 12 10.00 15.19 -7.72
CA TRP A 12 10.48 14.89 -6.38
C TRP A 12 10.45 13.40 -6.03
N MET A 13 9.74 12.56 -6.80
CA MET A 13 9.66 11.12 -6.50
C MET A 13 11.03 10.46 -6.68
N ASN A 14 11.58 9.98 -5.57
CA ASN A 14 12.73 9.08 -5.60
C ASN A 14 12.30 7.64 -5.91
N ALA A 15 13.27 6.71 -5.95
CA ALA A 15 13.02 5.31 -6.28
C ALA A 15 12.02 4.64 -5.32
N ASP A 16 12.15 4.87 -4.01
CA ASP A 16 11.25 4.30 -2.99
C ASP A 16 9.80 4.79 -3.18
N GLN A 17 9.64 6.09 -3.40
CA GLN A 17 8.35 6.72 -3.64
C GLN A 17 7.74 6.26 -4.97
N LEU A 18 8.57 6.01 -5.98
CA LEU A 18 8.13 5.44 -7.25
C LEU A 18 7.64 4.00 -7.10
N GLU A 19 8.32 3.16 -6.31
CA GLU A 19 7.81 1.82 -6.00
C GLU A 19 6.48 1.86 -5.24
N CYS A 20 6.32 2.81 -4.31
CA CYS A 20 5.05 3.05 -3.63
C CYS A 20 3.95 3.48 -4.61
N PHE A 21 4.29 4.32 -5.59
CA PHE A 21 3.37 4.74 -6.64
C PHE A 21 2.93 3.56 -7.52
N GLU A 22 3.87 2.73 -7.94
CA GLU A 22 3.59 1.53 -8.74
C GLU A 22 2.75 0.51 -7.94
N LEU A 23 2.96 0.36 -6.63
CA LEU A 23 2.06 -0.41 -5.76
C LEU A 23 0.64 0.13 -5.82
N LEU A 24 0.43 1.45 -5.64
CA LEU A 24 -0.93 2.02 -5.67
C LEU A 24 -1.58 1.82 -7.04
N CYS A 25 -0.85 2.02 -8.14
CA CYS A 25 -1.33 1.72 -9.49
C CYS A 25 -1.75 0.25 -9.61
N ASP A 26 -0.90 -0.65 -9.13
CA ASP A 26 -1.18 -2.08 -9.08
C ASP A 26 -2.19 -2.47 -8.00
N ILE A 27 -2.74 -1.57 -7.19
CA ILE A 27 -3.92 -1.90 -6.38
C ILE A 27 -5.17 -1.54 -7.19
N HIS A 28 -5.14 -0.41 -7.88
CA HIS A 28 -6.29 0.18 -8.58
C HIS A 28 -6.41 -0.24 -10.06
N GLY A 29 -5.48 -1.03 -10.57
CA GLY A 29 -5.49 -1.49 -11.97
C GLY A 29 -4.93 -0.49 -12.97
N GLY A 30 -4.16 0.51 -12.53
CA GLY A 30 -3.46 1.49 -13.37
C GLY A 30 -3.50 2.90 -12.80
N GLY A 31 -2.57 3.76 -13.25
CA GLY A 31 -2.48 5.16 -12.81
C GLY A 31 -3.72 6.00 -13.15
N ASN A 32 -4.47 5.66 -14.20
CA ASN A 32 -5.76 6.30 -14.53
C ASN A 32 -6.87 6.04 -13.50
N HIS A 33 -6.68 5.07 -12.60
CA HIS A 33 -7.61 4.76 -11.51
C HIS A 33 -7.10 5.24 -10.14
N LEU A 34 -6.04 6.05 -10.11
CA LEU A 34 -5.59 6.75 -8.90
C LEU A 34 -6.30 8.09 -8.77
N PHE A 35 -7.49 8.06 -8.17
CA PHE A 35 -8.34 9.23 -8.00
C PHE A 35 -7.92 10.06 -6.79
N GLY A 36 -6.83 10.80 -6.92
CA GLY A 36 -6.32 11.71 -5.91
C GLY A 36 -5.00 12.34 -6.32
N LYS A 37 -4.68 13.51 -5.76
CA LYS A 37 -3.34 14.09 -5.91
C LYS A 37 -2.34 13.26 -5.11
N ILE A 38 -1.15 13.07 -5.66
CA ILE A 38 -0.07 12.36 -4.99
C ILE A 38 0.77 13.36 -4.20
N HIS A 39 1.02 13.01 -2.94
CA HIS A 39 1.78 13.82 -1.99
C HIS A 39 2.97 13.03 -1.45
N PRO A 40 4.13 13.67 -1.20
CA PRO A 40 5.22 13.04 -0.48
C PRO A 40 4.81 12.75 0.97
N CYS A 41 5.31 11.64 1.52
CA CYS A 41 5.12 11.23 2.91
C CYS A 41 6.45 10.75 3.50
N GLY A 42 7.17 11.65 4.15
CA GLY A 42 8.54 11.39 4.59
C GLY A 42 9.49 11.13 3.41
N GLU A 43 10.60 10.45 3.69
CA GLU A 43 11.68 10.23 2.72
C GLU A 43 11.38 9.09 1.72
N SER A 44 10.62 8.08 2.14
CA SER A 44 10.42 6.84 1.35
C SER A 44 8.96 6.53 1.01
N GLY A 45 8.05 7.47 1.29
CA GLY A 45 6.62 7.22 1.13
C GLY A 45 5.86 8.30 0.37
N ILE A 46 4.63 7.95 0.04
CA ILE A 46 3.64 8.80 -0.59
C ILE A 46 2.27 8.57 0.06
N TYR A 47 1.36 9.52 -0.13
CA TYR A 47 -0.04 9.28 0.13
C TYR A 47 -0.94 9.90 -0.95
N ILE A 48 -2.16 9.37 -1.05
CA ILE A 48 -3.26 9.97 -1.80
C ILE A 48 -4.50 10.08 -0.91
N ASN A 49 -5.29 11.12 -1.15
CA ASN A 49 -6.64 11.23 -0.59
C ASN A 49 -7.61 10.78 -1.68
N SER A 50 -8.11 9.54 -1.59
CA SER A 50 -8.89 8.88 -2.64
C SER A 50 -10.39 8.99 -2.41
N THR A 51 -11.13 9.36 -3.44
CA THR A 51 -12.60 9.29 -3.47
C THR A 51 -13.12 7.92 -3.90
N CYS A 52 -12.27 7.04 -4.40
CA CYS A 52 -12.65 5.70 -4.86
C CYS A 52 -12.62 4.67 -3.73
N THR A 53 -13.47 4.93 -2.73
CA THR A 53 -13.58 4.12 -1.52
C THR A 53 -14.32 2.79 -1.74
N HIS A 54 -15.11 2.69 -2.80
CA HIS A 54 -15.96 1.52 -3.10
C HIS A 54 -15.20 0.33 -3.71
N TYR A 55 -13.98 0.51 -4.20
CA TYR A 55 -13.22 -0.56 -4.87
C TYR A 55 -12.53 -1.55 -3.91
N MET A 56 -12.59 -1.32 -2.60
CA MET A 56 -11.78 -2.08 -1.62
C MET A 56 -12.45 -3.37 -1.12
N SER A 57 -13.76 -3.55 -1.30
CA SER A 57 -14.51 -4.69 -0.76
C SER A 57 -14.20 -6.00 -1.48
N THR A 58 -14.30 -7.14 -0.78
CA THR A 58 -13.98 -8.50 -1.28
C THR A 58 -15.12 -9.21 -2.01
N PHE A 59 -16.37 -8.72 -1.93
CA PHE A 59 -17.52 -9.38 -2.56
C PHE A 59 -17.55 -9.18 -4.08
N ASP A 60 -17.53 -7.92 -4.54
CA ASP A 60 -17.52 -7.57 -5.97
C ASP A 60 -16.12 -7.14 -6.48
N TYR A 61 -15.15 -6.95 -5.59
CA TYR A 61 -13.77 -6.54 -5.89
C TYR A 61 -12.77 -7.29 -5.00
N SER A 62 -11.46 -7.05 -5.14
CA SER A 62 -10.44 -7.67 -4.28
C SER A 62 -9.26 -6.75 -3.98
N ASN A 63 -9.42 -5.43 -4.17
CA ASN A 63 -8.29 -4.50 -4.10
C ASN A 63 -7.66 -4.44 -2.70
N LEU A 64 -8.42 -4.61 -1.62
CA LEU A 64 -7.84 -4.67 -0.28
C LEU A 64 -6.99 -5.93 -0.08
N THR A 65 -7.48 -7.10 -0.50
CA THR A 65 -6.71 -8.34 -0.47
C THR A 65 -5.46 -8.22 -1.35
N ARG A 66 -5.59 -7.65 -2.54
CA ARG A 66 -4.48 -7.37 -3.45
C ARG A 66 -3.46 -6.43 -2.82
N ALA A 67 -3.92 -5.38 -2.13
CA ALA A 67 -3.06 -4.44 -1.42
C ALA A 67 -2.24 -5.14 -0.33
N VAL A 68 -2.87 -6.01 0.46
CA VAL A 68 -2.18 -6.79 1.50
C VAL A 68 -1.10 -7.67 0.87
N VAL A 69 -1.45 -8.50 -0.13
CA VAL A 69 -0.47 -9.40 -0.76
C VAL A 69 0.70 -8.63 -1.37
N LEU A 70 0.41 -7.61 -2.20
CA LEU A 70 1.45 -6.84 -2.88
C LEU A 70 2.30 -6.01 -1.92
N ALA A 71 1.74 -5.49 -0.82
CA ALA A 71 2.49 -4.78 0.21
C ALA A 71 3.58 -5.67 0.81
N HIS A 72 3.21 -6.89 1.20
CA HIS A 72 4.14 -7.85 1.78
C HIS A 72 5.22 -8.31 0.80
N ASP A 73 4.84 -8.60 -0.46
CA ASP A 73 5.79 -8.99 -1.51
C ASP A 73 6.82 -7.89 -1.79
N ARG A 74 6.35 -6.63 -1.88
CA ARG A 74 7.18 -5.49 -2.27
C ARG A 74 7.89 -4.80 -1.10
N MET A 75 7.73 -5.27 0.14
CA MET A 75 8.22 -4.56 1.33
C MET A 75 7.71 -3.12 1.41
N ILE A 76 6.43 -2.90 1.15
CA ILE A 76 5.83 -1.58 1.24
C ILE A 76 4.76 -1.62 2.32
N ARG A 77 4.94 -0.83 3.38
CA ARG A 77 3.89 -0.66 4.36
C ARG A 77 2.74 0.11 3.74
N PHE A 78 1.58 -0.51 3.70
CA PHE A 78 0.34 0.09 3.23
C PHE A 78 -0.56 0.41 4.43
N GLU A 79 -1.02 1.65 4.53
CA GLU A 79 -1.88 2.13 5.61
C GLU A 79 -3.10 2.83 5.02
N ILE A 80 -4.24 2.70 5.73
CA ILE A 80 -5.49 3.37 5.38
C ILE A 80 -5.90 4.26 6.56
N GLU A 81 -6.08 5.55 6.28
CA GLU A 81 -6.49 6.54 7.26
C GLU A 81 -7.78 7.27 6.82
N PRO A 82 -8.53 7.87 7.76
CA PRO A 82 -9.57 8.83 7.39
C PRO A 82 -8.97 10.06 6.69
N SER A 83 -9.62 10.53 5.63
CA SER A 83 -9.17 11.69 4.84
C SER A 83 -10.17 12.86 4.83
N GLY A 84 -11.46 12.55 4.91
CA GLY A 84 -12.56 13.51 4.86
C GLY A 84 -13.87 12.80 4.51
N PRO A 85 -14.99 13.54 4.39
CA PRO A 85 -16.27 12.94 4.01
C PRO A 85 -16.15 12.14 2.71
N ARG A 86 -16.51 10.85 2.77
CA ARG A 86 -16.50 9.91 1.62
C ARG A 86 -15.11 9.64 1.03
N MET A 87 -14.03 9.89 1.76
CA MET A 87 -12.66 9.71 1.28
C MET A 87 -11.84 8.82 2.21
N LEU A 88 -10.93 8.04 1.63
CA LEU A 88 -9.90 7.29 2.35
C LEU A 88 -8.54 7.85 1.97
N LYS A 89 -7.66 8.03 2.95
CA LYS A 89 -6.25 8.32 2.70
C LYS A 89 -5.52 6.99 2.59
N LEU A 90 -4.85 6.77 1.46
CA LEU A 90 -4.01 5.60 1.24
C LEU A 90 -2.56 6.04 1.33
N ILE A 91 -1.81 5.41 2.23
CA ILE A 91 -0.42 5.74 2.50
C ILE A 91 0.43 4.52 2.15
N ALA A 92 1.55 4.74 1.49
CA ALA A 92 2.51 3.71 1.15
C ALA A 92 3.92 4.16 1.53
N HIS A 93 4.65 3.34 2.27
CA HIS A 93 6.06 3.59 2.61
C HIS A 93 6.94 2.38 2.33
N LYS A 94 8.01 2.58 1.56
CA LYS A 94 8.99 1.53 1.30
C LYS A 94 9.74 1.15 2.58
N ARG A 95 10.00 -0.14 2.72
CA ARG A 95 10.86 -0.76 3.72
C ARG A 95 11.96 -1.53 3.01
N HIS A 96 13.12 -1.57 3.64
CA HIS A 96 14.33 -2.17 3.08
C HIS A 96 14.83 -3.37 3.89
N SER A 97 14.11 -3.73 4.95
CA SER A 97 14.45 -4.84 5.85
C SER A 97 13.22 -5.67 6.19
N ARG A 98 13.42 -6.98 6.34
CA ARG A 98 12.43 -7.92 6.92
C ARG A 98 12.52 -7.97 8.45
N ASP A 99 13.65 -7.53 9.00
CA ASP A 99 13.99 -7.57 10.42
C ASP A 99 14.18 -6.16 10.99
N GLY A 100 14.27 -6.06 12.32
CA GLY A 100 14.49 -4.81 13.04
C GLY A 100 13.25 -4.30 13.78
N ARG A 101 13.22 -3.00 14.07
CA ARG A 101 12.10 -2.38 14.79
C ARG A 101 10.86 -2.38 13.92
N MET A 102 9.69 -2.30 14.57
CA MET A 102 8.40 -2.30 13.87
C MET A 102 8.38 -1.29 12.72
N HIS A 103 8.92 -0.08 12.86
CA HIS A 103 8.93 0.94 11.80
C HIS A 103 9.95 0.71 10.67
N GLU A 104 10.97 -0.13 10.89
CA GLU A 104 12.03 -0.45 9.92
C GLU A 104 11.67 -1.66 9.07
N ARG A 105 10.97 -2.64 9.67
CA ARG A 105 10.69 -3.93 9.07
C ARG A 105 9.38 -4.00 8.28
N HIS A 106 9.32 -4.94 7.33
CA HIS A 106 8.07 -5.43 6.76
C HIS A 106 8.11 -6.96 6.61
N PRO A 107 7.31 -7.72 7.38
CA PRO A 107 7.36 -9.20 7.35
C PRO A 107 6.89 -9.75 6.00
N THR A 108 7.15 -11.04 5.73
CA THR A 108 6.50 -11.72 4.61
C THR A 108 5.00 -11.90 4.89
N ILE A 109 4.22 -12.24 3.86
CA ILE A 109 2.80 -12.51 4.06
C ILE A 109 2.59 -13.75 4.95
N GLU A 110 3.48 -14.74 4.86
CA GLU A 110 3.36 -15.97 5.66
C GLU A 110 3.69 -15.73 7.12
N ASP A 111 4.71 -14.93 7.42
CA ASP A 111 5.00 -14.51 8.80
C ASP A 111 3.82 -13.74 9.40
N ALA A 112 3.19 -12.85 8.60
CA ALA A 112 2.04 -12.08 9.04
C ALA A 112 0.81 -12.97 9.29
N ILE A 113 0.55 -13.95 8.42
CA ILE A 113 -0.52 -14.93 8.60
C ILE A 113 -0.30 -15.75 9.87
N THR A 114 0.92 -16.25 10.08
CA THR A 114 1.27 -17.01 11.30
C THR A 114 1.06 -16.17 12.56
N ASP A 115 1.52 -14.92 12.58
CA ASP A 115 1.33 -14.01 13.71
C ASP A 115 -0.16 -13.76 14.02
N ILE A 116 -0.96 -13.49 12.98
CA ILE A 116 -2.41 -13.30 13.11
C ILE A 116 -3.08 -14.56 13.70
N ARG A 117 -2.79 -15.75 13.16
CA ARG A 117 -3.38 -17.00 13.65
C ARG A 117 -3.01 -17.28 15.11
N ASN A 118 -1.76 -17.04 15.49
CA ASN A 118 -1.29 -17.20 16.86
C ASN A 118 -1.99 -16.24 17.83
N ASN A 119 -2.19 -14.98 17.43
CA ASN A 119 -2.79 -13.94 18.27
C ASN A 119 -4.33 -14.08 18.40
N HIS A 120 -4.98 -14.82 17.51
CA HIS A 120 -6.43 -15.04 17.51
C HIS A 120 -6.87 -16.45 17.95
N GLY A 121 -5.95 -17.28 18.46
CA GLY A 121 -6.29 -18.52 19.17
C GLY A 121 -6.48 -19.76 18.30
N GLU A 122 -5.89 -19.84 17.11
CA GLU A 122 -5.75 -21.13 16.43
C GLU A 122 -4.60 -21.92 17.07
N VAL A 123 -4.93 -22.61 18.16
CA VAL A 123 -4.18 -23.77 18.65
C VAL A 123 -4.80 -25.03 18.04
N THR A 124 -3.93 -25.89 17.53
CA THR A 124 -4.11 -27.27 17.01
C THR A 124 -4.54 -27.45 15.54
N ALA A 125 -3.60 -27.95 14.75
CA ALA A 125 -3.58 -29.37 14.39
C ALA A 125 -2.17 -29.93 14.63
#